data_AF-A0A3G9J7K5-F1
#
_entry.id   AF-A0A3G9J7K5-F1
#
_cell.length_a   1.000
_cell.length_b   1.000
_cell.length_c   1.000
_cell.angle_alpha   90.00
_cell.angle_beta   90.00
_cell.angle_gamma   90.00
#
_symmetry.space_group_name_H-M   'P 1'
#
loop_
_entity.id
_entity.type
_entity.pdbx_description
1 polymer ?
#
loop_
_entity_poly.entity_id
_entity_poly.type
_entity_poly.pdbx_seq_one_letter_code
_entity_poly.pdbx_strand_id
1 'polypeptide(L)' 'MNYTHITFTVKSEDFNSIVKKLEDIVINILLGRKRDERDERSVYFTDPDGHKFGFHTGTLRDRLSYYKTINHK' A
#
# COMPACT_ATOMS: atom_id res chain seq x y z
N MET A 1 -3.97 18.52 0.29
CA MET A 1 -3.00 17.48 0.74
C MET A 1 -2.36 16.86 -0.48
N ASN A 2 -1.04 16.83 -0.55
CA ASN A 2 -0.33 16.16 -1.65
C ASN A 2 -0.32 14.64 -1.39
N TYR A 3 -0.84 13.84 -2.33
CA TYR A 3 -0.89 12.36 -2.24
C TYR A 3 0.21 11.69 -3.09
N THR A 4 1.15 12.46 -3.63
CA THR A 4 2.32 11.92 -4.34
C THR A 4 3.11 11.01 -3.42
N HIS A 5 3.31 9.77 -3.85
CA HIS A 5 4.09 8.75 -3.16
C HIS A 5 4.67 7.75 -4.18
N ILE A 6 5.73 7.05 -3.79
CA ILE A 6 6.30 5.93 -4.55
C ILE A 6 5.87 4.63 -3.87
N THR A 7 5.51 3.61 -4.65
CA THR A 7 5.10 2.30 -4.12
C THR A 7 6.04 1.22 -4.63
N PHE A 8 6.43 0.31 -3.74
CA PHE A 8 7.19 -0.89 -4.06
C PHE A 8 6.32 -2.13 -3.94
N THR A 9 6.49 -3.06 -4.87
CA THR A 9 5.82 -4.36 -4.83
C THR A 9 6.49 -5.26 -3.81
N VAL A 10 5.69 -5.87 -2.95
CA VAL A 10 6.15 -6.88 -1.98
C VAL A 10 5.27 -8.12 -2.09
N LYS A 11 5.82 -9.28 -1.75
CA LYS A 11 5.00 -10.49 -1.70
C LYS A 11 4.04 -10.44 -0.52
N SER A 12 2.89 -11.08 -0.70
CA SER A 12 1.89 -11.24 0.35
C SER A 12 2.43 -11.97 1.59
N GLU A 13 3.30 -12.95 1.42
CA GLU A 13 3.92 -13.70 2.53
C GLU A 13 4.83 -12.83 3.41
N ASP A 14 5.49 -11.83 2.81
CA ASP A 14 6.43 -10.95 3.50
C ASP A 14 5.76 -9.74 4.17
N PHE A 15 4.52 -9.43 3.79
CA PHE A 15 3.85 -8.17 4.17
C PHE A 15 3.82 -7.93 5.68
N ASN A 16 3.42 -8.93 6.46
CA ASN A 16 3.33 -8.79 7.92
C ASN A 16 4.71 -8.61 8.58
N SER A 17 5.73 -9.27 8.06
CA SER A 17 7.12 -9.14 8.54
C SER A 17 7.65 -7.73 8.28
N ILE A 18 7.35 -7.17 7.10
CA ILE A 18 7.73 -5.80 6.73
C ILE A 18 7.01 -4.78 7.60
N VAL A 19 5.69 -4.92 7.81
CA VAL A 19 4.92 -4.02 8.68
C VAL A 19 5.49 -4.02 10.09
N LYS A 20 5.77 -5.19 10.66
CA LYS A 20 6.38 -5.30 11.98
C LYS A 20 7.74 -4.60 12.06
N LYS A 21 8.59 -4.76 11.04
CA LYS A 21 9.88 -4.04 10.97
C LYS A 21 9.69 -2.52 10.94
N LEU A 22 8.67 -2.01 10.23
CA LEU A 22 8.37 -0.57 10.20
C LEU A 22 7.90 -0.05 11.56
N GLU A 23 7.10 -0.84 12.29
CA GLU A 23 6.66 -0.53 13.65
C GLU A 23 7.85 -0.50 14.64
N ASP A 24 8.77 -1.47 14.50
CA ASP A 24 9.95 -1.59 15.38
C ASP A 24 10.96 -0.45 15.22
N ILE A 25 11.06 0.16 14.03
CA ILE A 25 12.03 1.23 13.73
C ILE A 25 11.50 2.66 13.92
N VAL A 26 10.33 2.83 14.55
CA VAL A 26 9.72 4.15 14.86
C VAL A 26 9.55 5.03 13.61
N ILE A 27 9.20 4.42 12.48
CA ILE A 27 8.82 5.17 11.28
C ILE A 27 7.39 5.67 11.42
N ASN A 28 7.11 6.85 10.86
CA ASN A 28 5.76 7.42 10.82
C ASN A 28 4.89 6.64 9.81
N ILE A 29 4.09 5.71 10.32
CA ILE A 29 3.09 4.96 9.56
C ILE A 29 1.83 5.82 9.38
N LEU A 30 1.36 5.92 8.14
CA LEU A 30 0.21 6.71 7.77
C LEU A 30 -1.07 5.87 7.78
N LEU A 31 -2.15 6.42 8.32
CA LEU A 31 -3.50 5.91 8.12
C LEU A 31 -3.84 5.95 6.62
N GLY A 32 -3.80 4.79 5.98
CA GLY A 32 -4.13 4.63 4.57
C GLY A 32 -5.61 4.94 4.28
N ARG A 33 -5.98 4.97 3.00
CA ARG A 33 -7.40 5.07 2.60
C ARG A 33 -8.15 3.78 2.96
N LYS A 34 -9.49 3.87 3.06
CA LYS A 34 -10.36 2.68 3.11
C LYS A 34 -10.12 1.83 1.86
N ARG A 35 -9.91 0.53 2.05
CA ARG A 35 -9.67 -0.44 0.96
C ARG A 35 -10.76 -1.51 0.96
N ASP A 36 -11.12 -1.96 -0.23
CA ASP A 36 -11.82 -3.22 -0.46
C ASP A 36 -10.81 -4.37 -0.34
N GLU A 37 -11.21 -5.60 -0.01
CA GLU A 37 -10.28 -6.73 0.04
C GLU A 37 -9.61 -6.97 -1.32
N ARG A 38 -10.32 -6.71 -2.43
CA ARG A 38 -9.82 -6.81 -3.81
C ARG A 38 -8.85 -5.69 -4.19
N ASP A 39 -8.73 -4.66 -3.34
CA ASP A 39 -7.72 -3.62 -3.53
C ASP A 39 -6.33 -4.08 -3.12
N GLU A 40 -6.16 -5.30 -2.60
CA GLU A 40 -4.89 -5.85 -2.11
C GLU A 40 -4.29 -5.03 -0.94
N ARG A 41 -3.32 -5.59 -0.23
CA ARG A 41 -2.79 -4.98 1.00
C ARG A 41 -1.82 -3.84 0.70
N SER A 42 -1.86 -2.81 1.54
CA SER A 42 -0.92 -1.69 1.48
C SER A 42 -0.60 -1.15 2.87
N VAL A 43 0.65 -0.73 3.07
CA VAL A 43 1.08 0.11 4.19
C VAL A 43 1.76 1.35 3.61
N TYR A 44 1.52 2.51 4.22
CA TYR A 44 2.07 3.80 3.80
C TYR A 44 2.88 4.39 4.95
N PHE A 45 4.00 5.02 4.64
CA PHE A 45 4.88 5.60 5.64
C PHE A 45 5.67 6.77 5.06
N THR A 46 6.32 7.55 5.94
CA THR A 46 7.26 8.60 5.53
C THR A 46 8.67 8.31 6.00
N ASP A 47 9.64 8.73 5.20
CA ASP A 47 11.03 8.86 5.67
C ASP A 47 11.18 10.08 6.60
N PRO A 48 12.37 10.30 7.20
CA PRO A 48 12.61 11.45 8.08
C PRO A 48 12.41 12.82 7.41
N ASP A 49 12.56 12.90 6.09
CA ASP A 49 12.38 14.13 5.31
C ASP A 49 10.92 14.37 4.87
N GLY A 50 10.02 13.42 5.15
CA GLY A 50 8.59 13.51 4.87
C GLY A 50 8.18 12.98 3.48
N HIS A 51 9.08 12.35 2.73
CA HIS A 51 8.74 11.68 1.47
C HIS A 51 7.85 10.46 1.73
N LYS A 52 6.80 10.31 0.93
CA LYS A 52 5.81 9.25 1.12
C LYS A 52 6.16 8.02 0.31
N PHE A 53 6.17 6.89 0.99
CA PHE A 53 6.36 5.58 0.41
C PHE A 53 5.19 4.66 0.74
N GLY A 54 5.06 3.59 -0.03
CA GLY A 54 4.17 2.50 0.30
C GLY A 54 4.71 1.14 -0.15
N PHE A 55 4.29 0.10 0.55
CA PHE A 55 4.42 -1.28 0.08
C PHE A 55 3.05 -1.78 -0.36
N HIS A 56 3.00 -2.52 -1.45
CA HIS A 56 1.75 -3.05 -2.00
C HIS A 56 1.91 -4.50 -2.46
N THR A 57 0.90 -5.33 -2.19
CA THR A 57 0.90 -6.76 -2.58
C THR A 57 0.27 -7.01 -3.95
N GLY A 58 -0.49 -6.06 -4.47
CA GLY A 58 -1.19 -6.19 -5.74
C GLY A 58 -0.39 -5.66 -6.92
N THR A 59 -0.85 -6.01 -8.12
CA THR A 59 -0.32 -5.51 -9.38
C THR A 59 -1.29 -4.53 -10.05
N LEU A 60 -0.80 -3.77 -11.03
CA LEU A 60 -1.64 -2.96 -11.91
C LEU A 60 -2.72 -3.81 -12.60
N ARG A 61 -2.40 -5.05 -12.96
CA ARG A 61 -3.34 -5.95 -13.65
C ARG A 61 -4.51 -6.35 -12.75
N ASP A 62 -4.24 -6.62 -11.47
CA ASP A 62 -5.29 -6.94 -10.49
C ASP A 62 -6.24 -5.76 -10.33
N ARG A 63 -5.67 -4.55 -10.22
CA ARG A 63 -6.42 -3.30 -10.14
C ARG A 63 -7.33 -3.06 -11.33
N LEU A 64 -6.78 -3.19 -12.55
CA LEU A 64 -7.54 -2.98 -13.78
C LEU A 64 -8.63 -4.04 -13.96
N SER A 65 -8.35 -5.29 -13.60
CA SER A 65 -9.33 -6.38 -13.66
C SER A 65 -10.48 -6.13 -12.69
N TYR A 66 -10.18 -5.72 -11.45
CA TYR A 66 -11.19 -5.33 -10.48
C TYR A 66 -12.09 -4.23 -11.03
N TYR A 67 -11.53 -3.11 -11.51
CA TYR A 67 -12.33 -2.00 -12.04
C TYR A 67 -13.24 -2.37 -13.22
N LYS A 68 -12.80 -3.27 -14.10
CA LYS A 68 -13.67 -3.80 -15.16
C LYS A 68 -14.92 -4.49 -14.59
N THR A 69 -14.81 -5.23 -13.48
CA THR A 69 -15.98 -5.89 -12.88
C THR A 69 -16.98 -4.93 -12.25
N ILE A 70 -16.56 -3.74 -11.84
CA ILE A 70 -17.42 -2.73 -11.19
C ILE A 70 -18.11 -1.85 -12.22
N ASN A 71 -17.43 -1.51 -13.33
CA ASN A 71 -17.94 -0.61 -14.36
C ASN A 71 -18.86 -1.29 -15.40
N HIS A 72 -19.09 -2.59 -15.28
CA HIS A 72 -20.04 -3.35 -16.13
C HIS A 72 -21.32 -3.72 -15.37
N LYS A 73 -21.64 -3.02 -14.29
CA LYS A 73 -22.94 -3.09 -13.60
C LYS A 73 -23.73 -1.81 -13.80
#